data_AF-A0A7J5ANS7-F1
#
_entry.id   AF-A0A7J5ANS7-F1
#
_cell.length_a   1.000
_cell.length_b   1.000
_cell.length_c   1.000
_cell.angle_alpha   90.00
_cell.angle_beta   90.00
_cell.angle_gamma   90.00
#
_symmetry.space_group_name_H-M   'P 1'
#
loop_
_entity.id
_entity.type
_entity.pdbx_description
1 polymer ?
#
loop_
_entity_poly.entity_id
_entity_poly.type
_entity_poly.pdbx_seq_one_letter_code
_entity_poly.pdbx_strand_id
1 'polypeptide(L)'
;MDIIRWSSDFTLGGNCPEKGGVGVIISEKVKKVLEKYQLPQHRFYNIHIHCAYNKETRKDYYLFHMLSERGGYDDDEMNYSKCTFKELTQDEEGNRIVVKEFPEGTINTREEYVEAYVGQSNIITLGSYPDLERPGKTISNDLRFINRVFKHNVDVLWGVFNVIKVSEEIKEELVNENIKGASFFELPENMIRPFEYEQMKNN
;
A
#
# COMPACT_ATOMS: atom_id res chain seq x y z
N MET A 1 23.70 3.33 -3.00
CA MET A 1 22.32 2.82 -3.16
C MET A 1 21.74 2.69 -1.77
N ASP A 2 20.60 3.28 -1.48
CA ASP A 2 20.03 3.33 -0.13
C ASP A 2 18.87 2.38 0.07
N ILE A 3 18.18 2.03 -1.03
CA ILE A 3 17.15 1.00 -1.05
C ILE A 3 17.57 -0.08 -2.06
N ILE A 4 17.56 -1.33 -1.63
CA ILE A 4 17.93 -2.49 -2.43
C ILE A 4 16.79 -3.51 -2.35
N ARG A 5 16.34 -3.98 -3.51
CA ARG A 5 15.36 -5.05 -3.62
C ARG A 5 15.99 -6.36 -3.15
N TRP A 6 15.30 -7.15 -2.31
CA TRP A 6 15.80 -8.45 -1.84
C TRP A 6 16.28 -9.37 -2.96
N SER A 7 15.56 -9.42 -4.08
CA SER A 7 15.92 -10.27 -5.23
C SER A 7 17.12 -9.79 -6.04
N SER A 8 17.72 -8.64 -5.70
CA SER A 8 18.94 -8.14 -6.35
C SER A 8 20.21 -8.81 -5.83
N ASP A 9 20.10 -9.63 -4.78
CA ASP A 9 21.18 -10.48 -4.29
C ASP A 9 20.96 -11.93 -4.76
N PHE A 10 21.78 -12.39 -5.72
CA PHE A 10 21.75 -13.77 -6.21
C PHE A 10 22.30 -14.78 -5.18
N THR A 11 22.87 -14.34 -4.05
CA THR A 11 23.53 -15.19 -3.05
C THR A 11 22.73 -15.45 -1.77
N LEU A 12 21.72 -14.62 -1.48
CA LEU A 12 20.70 -14.92 -0.46
C LEU A 12 19.70 -15.92 -1.06
N GLY A 13 20.15 -17.16 -1.22
CA GLY A 13 19.42 -18.24 -1.87
C GLY A 13 17.95 -18.29 -1.51
N GLY A 14 17.10 -17.87 -2.46
CA GLY A 14 15.77 -18.41 -2.76
C GLY A 14 14.66 -18.35 -1.71
N ASN A 15 14.92 -18.09 -0.43
CA ASN A 15 13.90 -18.17 0.61
C ASN A 15 13.48 -16.76 1.02
N CYS A 16 12.54 -16.19 0.25
CA CYS A 16 11.60 -15.22 0.81
C CYS A 16 11.07 -15.81 2.13
N PRO A 17 11.02 -15.07 3.25
CA PRO A 17 10.46 -15.59 4.50
C PRO A 17 9.12 -16.29 4.24
N GLU A 18 9.00 -17.57 4.61
CA GLU A 18 7.79 -18.39 4.35
C GLU A 18 6.52 -17.75 4.93
N LYS A 19 6.68 -16.93 5.97
CA LYS A 19 5.64 -16.10 6.54
C LYS A 19 5.77 -14.71 5.95
N GLY A 20 4.91 -14.44 4.97
CA GLY A 20 4.84 -13.23 4.16
C GLY A 20 5.50 -11.99 4.77
N GLY A 21 6.51 -11.51 4.07
CA GLY A 21 7.17 -10.26 4.33
C GLY A 21 8.06 -9.97 3.14
N VAL A 22 7.96 -8.78 2.56
CA VAL A 22 8.91 -8.37 1.54
C VAL A 22 10.11 -7.83 2.29
N GLY A 23 11.28 -8.38 1.98
CA GLY A 23 12.52 -7.82 2.47
C GLY A 23 12.84 -6.58 1.65
N VAL A 24 12.72 -5.39 2.25
CA VAL A 24 13.39 -4.21 1.68
C VAL A 24 14.70 -4.08 2.43
N ILE A 25 15.81 -4.11 1.69
CA ILE A 25 17.11 -3.82 2.25
C ILE A 25 17.29 -2.31 2.21
N ILE A 26 17.48 -1.71 3.38
CA ILE A 26 17.60 -0.26 3.54
C ILE A 26 18.97 0.09 4.13
N SER A 27 19.52 1.22 3.73
CA SER A 27 20.73 1.78 4.36
C SER A 27 20.41 2.34 5.74
N GLU A 28 21.45 2.55 6.54
CA GLU A 28 21.35 3.24 7.84
C GLU A 28 20.67 4.62 7.71
N LYS A 29 20.85 5.27 6.56
CA LYS A 29 20.26 6.58 6.26
C LYS A 29 18.74 6.52 6.23
N VAL A 30 18.17 5.57 5.48
CA VAL A 30 16.72 5.35 5.41
C VAL A 30 16.18 4.90 6.76
N LYS A 31 16.90 4.00 7.45
CA LYS A 31 16.51 3.53 8.79
C LYS A 31 16.35 4.71 9.77
N LYS A 32 17.30 5.64 9.81
CA LYS A 32 17.25 6.82 10.69
C LYS A 32 16.06 7.74 10.42
N VAL A 33 15.61 7.83 9.16
CA VAL A 33 14.39 8.56 8.82
C VAL A 33 13.18 7.82 9.38
N LEU A 34 13.02 6.54 9.04
CA LEU A 34 11.86 5.74 9.45
C LEU A 34 11.69 5.64 10.98
N GLU A 35 12.80 5.57 11.73
CA GLU A 35 12.76 5.50 13.21
C GLU A 35 12.19 6.74 13.90
N LYS A 36 12.02 7.86 13.19
CA LYS A 36 11.39 9.07 13.74
C LYS A 36 9.86 8.99 13.78
N TYR A 37 9.28 8.03 13.06
CA TYR A 37 7.85 7.94 12.79
C TYR A 37 7.22 6.73 13.48
N GLN A 38 5.89 6.73 13.55
CA GLN A 38 5.12 5.65 14.11
C GLN A 38 4.98 4.51 13.10
N LEU A 39 5.84 3.50 13.23
CA LEU A 39 5.82 2.31 12.40
C LEU A 39 4.90 1.23 12.99
N PRO A 40 4.29 0.37 12.17
CA PRO A 40 3.65 -0.85 12.66
C PRO A 40 4.70 -1.78 13.30
N GLN A 41 4.28 -2.89 13.89
CA GLN A 41 5.23 -3.85 14.47
C GLN A 41 6.27 -4.27 13.42
N HIS A 42 7.56 -4.09 13.71
CA HIS A 42 8.63 -4.28 12.72
C HIS A 42 9.95 -4.70 13.37
N ARG A 43 10.91 -5.08 12.52
CA ARG A 43 12.29 -5.39 12.89
C ARG A 43 13.25 -4.88 11.82
N PHE A 44 14.40 -4.37 12.26
CA PHE A 44 15.55 -4.07 11.41
C PHE A 44 16.65 -5.07 11.72
N TYR A 45 16.88 -6.02 10.82
CA TYR A 45 17.98 -6.99 10.98
C TYR A 45 19.23 -6.43 10.31
N ASN A 46 20.31 -6.28 11.06
CA ASN A 46 21.59 -5.88 10.46
C ASN A 46 22.05 -6.96 9.48
N ILE A 47 22.44 -6.55 8.27
CA ILE A 47 22.96 -7.46 7.25
C ILE A 47 24.27 -6.92 6.66
N HIS A 48 25.12 -7.84 6.23
CA HIS A 48 26.34 -7.51 5.49
C HIS A 48 26.07 -7.65 4.00
N ILE A 49 26.27 -6.57 3.25
CA ILE A 49 26.16 -6.61 1.79
C ILE A 49 27.54 -6.73 1.20
N HIS A 50 27.74 -7.74 0.36
CA HIS A 50 28.96 -7.92 -0.40
C HIS A 50 28.74 -7.58 -1.88
N CYS A 51 29.47 -6.57 -2.38
CA CYS A 51 29.50 -6.27 -3.80
C CYS A 51 30.67 -7.00 -4.46
N ALA A 52 30.38 -8.08 -5.18
CA ALA A 52 31.41 -8.87 -5.86
C ALA A 52 32.19 -8.06 -6.92
N TYR A 53 31.52 -7.12 -7.60
CA TYR A 53 32.13 -6.28 -8.64
C TYR A 53 33.16 -5.30 -8.05
N ASN A 54 32.79 -4.59 -6.98
CA ASN A 54 33.68 -3.63 -6.32
C ASN A 54 34.59 -4.27 -5.24
N LYS A 55 34.40 -5.55 -4.93
CA LYS A 55 35.06 -6.28 -3.82
C LYS A 55 34.92 -5.57 -2.48
N GLU A 56 33.77 -4.94 -2.26
CA GLU A 56 33.47 -4.16 -1.06
C GLU A 56 32.45 -4.91 -0.20
N THR A 57 32.61 -4.84 1.12
CA THR A 57 31.61 -5.32 2.08
C THR A 57 31.17 -4.17 2.96
N ARG A 58 29.85 -3.97 3.04
CA ARG A 58 29.21 -2.92 3.82
C ARG A 58 28.37 -3.50 4.95
N LYS A 59 28.34 -2.82 6.10
CA LYS A 59 27.65 -3.26 7.34
C LYS A 59 26.59 -2.28 7.82
N ASP A 60 26.38 -1.21 7.05
CA ASP A 60 25.45 -0.13 7.32
C ASP A 60 24.11 -0.35 6.62
N TYR A 61 23.71 -1.62 6.46
CA TYR A 61 22.44 -2.01 5.85
C TYR A 61 21.62 -2.91 6.75
N TYR A 62 20.32 -2.82 6.56
CA TYR A 62 19.33 -3.51 7.36
C TYR A 62 18.28 -4.14 6.46
N LEU A 63 17.90 -5.37 6.75
CA LEU A 63 16.65 -5.94 6.28
C LEU A 63 15.52 -5.33 7.11
N PHE A 64 14.73 -4.47 6.48
CA PHE A 64 13.50 -3.95 7.07
C PHE A 64 12.37 -4.95 6.85
N HIS A 65 11.81 -5.42 7.96
CA HIS A 65 10.74 -6.41 7.98
C HIS A 65 9.61 -5.91 8.86
N MET A 66 8.46 -5.59 8.26
CA MET A 66 7.24 -5.32 9.00
C MET A 66 6.53 -6.64 9.32
N LEU A 67 6.28 -6.87 10.61
CA LEU A 67 5.65 -8.06 11.13
C LEU A 67 4.14 -7.89 10.98
N SER A 68 3.55 -8.59 10.00
CA SER A 68 2.12 -8.83 10.00
C SER A 68 1.87 -10.30 10.31
N GLU A 69 0.99 -10.59 11.27
CA GLU A 69 0.54 -11.97 11.55
C GLU A 69 -0.20 -12.58 10.34
N ARG A 70 -0.66 -11.73 9.41
CA ARG A 70 -1.32 -12.10 8.18
C ARG A 70 -0.62 -11.37 7.05
N GLY A 71 0.32 -12.01 6.38
CA GLY A 71 1.11 -11.43 5.29
C GLY A 71 0.32 -11.00 4.05
N GLY A 72 -0.86 -10.41 4.19
CA GLY A 72 -1.76 -10.04 3.12
C GLY A 72 -2.41 -8.69 3.36
N TYR A 73 -1.94 -7.70 2.58
CA TYR A 73 -2.68 -6.53 2.10
C TYR A 73 -3.04 -5.46 3.14
N ASP A 74 -2.90 -4.19 2.73
CA ASP A 74 -3.31 -2.99 3.47
C ASP A 74 -4.71 -3.10 4.11
N ASP A 75 -5.59 -3.91 3.50
CA ASP A 75 -7.00 -4.05 3.85
C ASP A 75 -7.27 -4.51 5.29
N ASP A 76 -6.37 -5.29 5.91
CA ASP A 76 -6.55 -5.73 7.30
C ASP A 76 -6.40 -4.57 8.32
N GLU A 77 -5.67 -3.52 7.93
CA GLU A 77 -5.45 -2.31 8.75
C GLU A 77 -6.54 -1.25 8.54
N MET A 78 -7.51 -1.49 7.65
CA MET A 78 -8.54 -0.50 7.28
C MET A 78 -9.75 -0.55 8.22
N ASN A 79 -10.21 0.62 8.65
CA ASN A 79 -11.50 0.78 9.31
C ASN A 79 -12.60 1.04 8.26
N TYR A 80 -13.08 -0.03 7.64
CA TYR A 80 -14.07 0.02 6.55
C TYR A 80 -15.30 0.90 6.87
N SER A 81 -15.82 0.84 8.09
CA SER A 81 -16.98 1.65 8.52
C SER A 81 -16.77 3.17 8.39
N LYS A 82 -15.52 3.63 8.40
CA LYS A 82 -15.12 5.03 8.23
C LYS A 82 -14.64 5.35 6.81
N CYS A 83 -14.54 4.36 5.93
CA CYS A 83 -14.11 4.55 4.55
C CYS A 83 -15.26 5.03 3.67
N THR A 84 -14.92 5.74 2.59
CA THR A 84 -15.86 6.13 1.52
C THR A 84 -15.42 5.53 0.18
N PHE A 85 -16.38 5.33 -0.72
CA PHE A 85 -16.15 4.62 -1.97
C PHE A 85 -16.78 5.35 -3.15
N LYS A 86 -16.29 5.04 -4.36
CA LYS A 86 -16.87 5.46 -5.62
C LYS A 86 -17.00 4.27 -6.55
N GLU A 87 -18.10 4.27 -7.30
CA GLU A 87 -18.33 3.40 -8.43
C GLU A 87 -17.80 4.08 -9.70
N LEU A 88 -16.97 3.36 -10.43
CA LEU A 88 -16.41 3.79 -11.71
C LEU A 88 -16.95 2.92 -12.84
N THR A 89 -17.39 3.57 -13.91
CA THR A 89 -17.71 2.92 -15.19
C THR A 89 -16.70 3.37 -16.26
N GLN A 90 -16.81 2.80 -17.46
CA GLN A 90 -16.10 3.24 -18.65
C GLN A 90 -17.07 3.89 -19.64
N ASP A 91 -16.73 5.06 -20.18
CA ASP A 91 -17.49 5.71 -21.26
C ASP A 91 -17.16 5.13 -22.65
N GLU A 92 -17.80 5.65 -23.70
CA GLU A 92 -17.64 5.17 -25.08
C GLU A 92 -16.22 5.39 -25.63
N GLU A 93 -15.53 6.43 -25.15
CA GLU A 93 -14.14 6.75 -25.48
C GLU A 93 -13.12 5.97 -24.64
N GLY A 94 -13.59 5.18 -23.67
CA GLY A 94 -12.75 4.34 -22.84
C GLY A 94 -12.24 5.01 -21.56
N ASN A 95 -12.70 6.22 -21.22
CA ASN A 95 -12.32 6.91 -19.99
C ASN A 95 -13.08 6.36 -18.78
N ARG A 96 -12.42 6.35 -17.62
CA ARG A 96 -13.07 6.02 -16.35
C ARG A 96 -13.82 7.22 -15.81
N ILE A 97 -15.11 7.06 -15.54
CA ILE A 97 -15.96 8.12 -14.98
C ILE A 97 -16.64 7.66 -13.69
N VAL A 98 -16.83 8.58 -12.76
CA VAL A 98 -17.56 8.33 -11.50
C VAL A 98 -19.06 8.37 -11.79
N VAL A 99 -19.77 7.31 -11.41
CA VAL A 99 -21.23 7.25 -11.56
C VAL A 99 -21.95 7.39 -10.23
N LYS A 100 -21.30 6.99 -9.14
CA LYS A 100 -21.88 7.02 -7.80
C LYS A 100 -20.79 7.11 -6.73
N GLU A 101 -21.07 7.83 -5.66
CA GLU A 101 -20.27 7.82 -4.44
C GLU A 101 -21.08 7.18 -3.31
N PHE A 102 -20.39 6.41 -2.47
CA PHE A 102 -20.95 5.73 -1.32
C PHE A 102 -20.38 6.34 -0.04
N PRO A 103 -21.24 6.82 0.87
CA PRO A 103 -20.80 7.44 2.11
C PRO A 103 -20.27 6.40 3.10
N GLU A 104 -19.68 6.91 4.18
CA GLU A 104 -19.24 6.12 5.33
C GLU A 104 -20.38 5.24 5.88
N GLY A 105 -20.01 4.09 6.44
CA GLY A 105 -20.96 3.11 6.99
C GLY A 105 -21.72 2.27 5.94
N THR A 106 -21.54 2.55 4.64
CA THR A 106 -22.13 1.73 3.56
C THR A 106 -21.49 0.34 3.52
N ILE A 107 -20.17 0.26 3.73
CA ILE A 107 -19.41 -0.98 3.86
C ILE A 107 -18.70 -0.90 5.20
N ASN A 108 -18.87 -1.90 6.04
CA ASN A 108 -18.39 -1.94 7.43
C ASN A 108 -17.28 -2.96 7.62
N THR A 109 -17.16 -3.95 6.73
CA THR A 109 -16.16 -5.01 6.82
C THR A 109 -15.41 -5.22 5.52
N ARG A 110 -14.28 -5.94 5.60
CA ARG A 110 -13.50 -6.35 4.43
C ARG A 110 -14.30 -7.32 3.57
N GLU A 111 -15.04 -8.22 4.20
CA GLU A 111 -15.86 -9.23 3.53
C GLU A 111 -16.94 -8.55 2.67
N GLU A 112 -17.63 -7.55 3.22
CA GLU A 112 -18.64 -6.77 2.49
C GLU A 112 -18.04 -6.04 1.29
N TYR A 113 -16.82 -5.49 1.43
CA TYR A 113 -16.09 -4.88 0.32
C TYR A 113 -15.77 -5.89 -0.78
N VAL A 114 -15.25 -7.07 -0.40
CA VAL A 114 -14.91 -8.13 -1.36
C VAL A 114 -16.17 -8.62 -2.08
N GLU A 115 -17.25 -8.89 -1.36
CA GLU A 115 -18.54 -9.30 -1.93
C GLU A 115 -19.05 -8.27 -2.93
N ALA A 116 -18.95 -6.98 -2.60
CA ALA A 116 -19.37 -5.92 -3.50
C ALA A 116 -18.51 -5.86 -4.76
N TYR A 117 -17.19 -5.95 -4.59
CA TYR A 117 -16.23 -5.93 -5.68
C TYR A 117 -16.42 -7.09 -6.67
N VAL A 118 -16.80 -8.28 -6.18
CA VAL A 118 -17.06 -9.45 -7.05
C VAL A 118 -18.53 -9.57 -7.50
N GLY A 119 -19.38 -8.58 -7.18
CA GLY A 119 -20.79 -8.54 -7.60
C GLY A 119 -21.69 -9.54 -6.87
N GLN A 120 -21.33 -9.97 -5.67
CA GLN A 120 -22.09 -10.92 -4.83
C GLN A 120 -22.71 -10.27 -3.58
N SER A 121 -22.53 -8.95 -3.39
CA SER A 121 -23.06 -8.26 -2.21
C SER A 121 -24.56 -8.01 -2.31
N ASN A 122 -25.23 -8.15 -1.16
CA ASN A 122 -26.63 -7.74 -0.96
C ASN A 122 -26.77 -6.28 -0.49
N ILE A 123 -25.66 -5.61 -0.18
CA ILE A 123 -25.64 -4.24 0.36
C ILE A 123 -25.50 -3.23 -0.78
N ILE A 124 -24.58 -3.51 -1.71
CA ILE A 124 -24.41 -2.73 -2.92
C ILE A 124 -24.33 -3.63 -4.14
N THR A 125 -25.05 -3.25 -5.19
CA THR A 125 -24.95 -3.87 -6.51
C THR A 125 -24.36 -2.85 -7.47
N LEU A 126 -23.21 -3.19 -8.04
CA LEU A 126 -22.54 -2.35 -9.03
C LEU A 126 -23.23 -2.49 -10.38
N GLY A 127 -23.23 -1.41 -11.16
CA GLY A 127 -23.65 -1.43 -12.56
C GLY A 127 -22.66 -2.20 -13.44
N SER A 128 -22.86 -2.10 -14.75
CA SER A 128 -21.97 -2.68 -15.75
C SER A 128 -21.94 -1.85 -17.01
N TYR A 129 -20.84 -1.95 -17.76
CA TYR A 129 -20.69 -1.31 -19.08
C TYR A 129 -20.34 -2.34 -20.16
N PRO A 130 -20.61 -2.05 -21.46
CA PRO A 130 -20.25 -2.94 -22.56
C PRO A 130 -18.74 -3.15 -22.67
N ASP A 131 -18.33 -4.38 -22.94
CA ASP A 131 -16.92 -4.69 -23.25
C ASP A 131 -16.60 -4.27 -24.70
N LEU A 132 -15.82 -3.19 -24.86
CA LEU A 132 -15.43 -2.65 -26.16
C LEU A 132 -14.56 -3.63 -26.98
N GLU A 133 -13.87 -4.56 -26.32
CA GLU A 133 -13.05 -5.59 -26.99
C GLU A 133 -13.85 -6.86 -27.29
N ARG A 134 -14.95 -7.11 -26.56
CA ARG A 134 -15.78 -8.33 -26.68
C ARG A 134 -17.27 -7.98 -26.85
N PRO A 135 -17.73 -7.74 -28.09
CA PRO A 135 -19.12 -7.38 -28.37
C PRO A 135 -20.13 -8.35 -27.76
N GLY A 136 -21.16 -7.81 -27.09
CA GLY A 136 -22.20 -8.59 -26.41
C GLY A 136 -21.83 -9.10 -25.01
N LYS A 137 -20.63 -8.77 -24.50
CA LYS A 137 -20.26 -8.93 -23.10
C LYS A 137 -20.36 -7.60 -22.36
N THR A 138 -20.56 -7.68 -21.05
CA THR A 138 -20.47 -6.55 -20.14
C THR A 138 -19.41 -6.81 -19.09
N ILE A 139 -18.82 -5.71 -18.59
CA ILE A 139 -17.85 -5.69 -17.51
C ILE A 139 -18.54 -5.01 -16.32
N SER A 140 -18.39 -5.57 -15.13
CA SER A 140 -18.87 -4.93 -13.90
C SER A 140 -18.17 -3.60 -13.68
N ASN A 141 -18.89 -2.60 -13.16
CA ASN A 141 -18.28 -1.37 -12.70
C ASN A 141 -17.26 -1.66 -11.59
N ASP A 142 -16.24 -0.80 -11.50
CA ASP A 142 -15.17 -0.86 -10.50
C ASP A 142 -15.64 -0.17 -9.21
N LEU A 143 -15.42 -0.79 -8.05
CA LEU A 143 -15.58 -0.14 -6.74
C LEU A 143 -14.21 0.26 -6.18
N ARG A 144 -13.99 1.56 -5.96
CA ARG A 144 -12.72 2.09 -5.44
C ARG A 144 -12.91 2.94 -4.21
N PHE A 145 -11.90 2.99 -3.36
CA PHE A 145 -11.86 3.93 -2.25
C PHE A 145 -11.77 5.37 -2.75
N ILE A 146 -12.39 6.28 -2.01
CA ILE A 146 -12.09 7.72 -2.04
C ILE A 146 -11.20 8.03 -0.85
N ASN A 147 -11.70 7.75 0.37
CA ASN A 147 -10.97 7.87 1.61
C ASN A 147 -10.77 6.49 2.25
N ARG A 148 -9.51 6.16 2.56
CA ARG A 148 -9.09 4.96 3.30
C ARG A 148 -8.66 5.37 4.70
N VAL A 149 -9.47 5.01 5.70
CA VAL A 149 -9.20 5.34 7.10
C VAL A 149 -8.62 4.13 7.81
N PHE A 150 -7.51 4.30 8.53
CA PHE A 150 -6.84 3.19 9.22
C PHE A 150 -7.42 2.93 10.59
N LYS A 151 -7.18 1.73 11.13
CA LYS A 151 -7.49 1.37 12.53
C LYS A 151 -6.47 1.97 13.50
N HIS A 152 -5.24 2.13 13.05
CA HIS A 152 -4.11 2.53 13.90
C HIS A 152 -3.39 3.75 13.33
N ASN A 153 -2.84 4.58 14.22
CA ASN A 153 -1.99 5.70 13.83
C ASN A 153 -0.63 5.11 13.44
N VAL A 154 -0.42 4.91 12.14
CA VAL A 154 0.87 4.48 11.59
C VAL A 154 1.19 5.35 10.38
N ASP A 155 2.47 5.69 10.23
CA ASP A 155 2.97 6.54 9.15
C ASP A 155 3.50 5.73 7.97
N VAL A 156 3.64 4.42 8.16
CA VAL A 156 4.09 3.48 7.14
C VAL A 156 3.13 2.30 7.09
N LEU A 157 2.67 1.98 5.88
CA LEU A 157 1.83 0.82 5.62
C LEU A 157 2.46 -0.12 4.60
N TRP A 158 1.99 -1.35 4.67
CA TRP A 158 2.50 -2.40 3.83
C TRP A 158 1.81 -2.47 2.48
N GLY A 159 2.57 -2.17 1.42
CA GLY A 159 2.12 -2.38 0.04
C GLY A 159 2.39 -3.79 -0.47
N VAL A 160 2.18 -3.95 -1.78
CA VAL A 160 2.48 -5.21 -2.49
C VAL A 160 3.97 -5.25 -2.88
N PHE A 161 4.63 -6.41 -2.78
CA PHE A 161 5.96 -6.72 -3.34
C PHE A 161 6.94 -5.54 -3.54
N ASN A 162 7.76 -5.24 -2.52
CA ASN A 162 8.82 -4.22 -2.51
C ASN A 162 8.30 -2.77 -2.51
N VAL A 163 7.02 -2.58 -2.23
CA VAL A 163 6.41 -1.27 -2.05
C VAL A 163 6.01 -1.12 -0.59
N ILE A 164 6.41 0.01 -0.01
CA ILE A 164 5.84 0.51 1.24
C ILE A 164 5.08 1.80 0.92
N LYS A 165 3.97 2.02 1.60
CA LYS A 165 3.27 3.30 1.58
C LYS A 165 3.80 4.10 2.75
N VAL A 166 4.12 5.36 2.51
CA VAL A 166 4.65 6.28 3.52
C VAL A 166 3.84 7.56 3.49
N SER A 167 3.78 8.26 4.62
CA SER A 167 3.19 9.59 4.66
C SER A 167 4.00 10.60 3.83
N GLU A 168 3.39 11.72 3.48
CA GLU A 168 4.06 12.76 2.69
C GLU A 168 5.26 13.34 3.45
N GLU A 169 5.18 13.46 4.78
CA GLU A 169 6.27 13.93 5.63
C GLU A 169 7.50 13.01 5.54
N ILE A 170 7.29 11.68 5.57
CA ILE A 170 8.37 10.70 5.39
C ILE A 170 8.97 10.84 3.99
N LYS A 171 8.13 10.95 2.95
CA LYS A 171 8.60 11.13 1.57
C LYS A 171 9.46 12.37 1.43
N GLU A 172 9.02 13.51 1.94
CA GLU A 172 9.76 14.77 1.91
C GLU A 172 11.13 14.62 2.59
N GLU A 173 11.17 13.97 3.75
CA GLU A 173 12.42 13.74 4.46
C GLU A 173 13.37 12.82 3.68
N LEU A 174 12.87 11.72 3.10
CA LEU A 174 13.67 10.83 2.25
C LEU A 174 14.20 11.54 0.99
N VAL A 175 13.42 12.44 0.40
CA VAL A 175 13.86 13.26 -0.74
C VAL A 175 14.93 14.26 -0.32
N ASN A 176 14.76 14.95 0.81
CA ASN A 176 15.73 15.89 1.36
C ASN A 176 17.05 15.21 1.75
N GLU A 177 16.95 13.98 2.26
CA GLU A 177 18.08 13.10 2.51
C GLU A 177 18.68 12.50 1.23
N ASN A 178 18.18 12.85 0.03
CA ASN A 178 18.77 12.44 -1.26
C ASN A 178 18.97 10.91 -1.38
N ILE A 179 18.01 10.13 -0.87
CA ILE A 179 18.02 8.66 -0.87
C ILE A 179 18.11 8.13 -2.31
N LYS A 180 18.99 7.15 -2.55
CA LYS A 180 19.18 6.52 -3.87
C LYS A 180 18.48 5.16 -3.97
N GLY A 181 17.89 4.87 -5.12
CA GLY A 181 17.23 3.59 -5.38
C GLY A 181 15.78 3.51 -4.93
N ALA A 182 15.17 4.65 -4.63
CA ALA A 182 13.76 4.80 -4.32
C ALA A 182 13.04 5.53 -5.47
N SER A 183 11.78 5.16 -5.70
CA SER A 183 10.86 5.91 -6.56
C SER A 183 9.57 6.14 -5.79
N PHE A 184 9.01 7.34 -5.89
CA PHE A 184 7.78 7.73 -5.19
C PHE A 184 6.65 7.89 -6.20
N PHE A 185 5.49 7.35 -5.85
CA PHE A 185 4.27 7.43 -6.66
C PHE A 185 3.12 7.84 -5.74
N GLU A 186 2.31 8.78 -6.21
CA GLU A 186 1.11 9.20 -5.49
C GLU A 186 0.03 8.14 -5.62
N LEU A 187 -0.72 7.91 -4.55
CA LEU A 187 -1.87 7.02 -4.55
C LEU A 187 -3.11 7.79 -5.01
N PRO A 188 -4.01 7.16 -5.80
CA PRO A 188 -5.23 7.82 -6.27
C PRO A 188 -6.31 7.96 -5.18
N GLU A 189 -6.08 7.37 -4.00
CA GLU A 189 -6.96 7.39 -2.84
C GLU A 189 -6.34 8.19 -1.70
N ASN A 190 -7.18 8.87 -0.93
CA ASN A 190 -6.73 9.56 0.28
C ASN A 190 -6.52 8.54 1.40
N MET A 191 -5.30 8.51 1.91
CA MET A 191 -4.87 7.65 3.01
C MET A 191 -4.91 8.46 4.30
N ILE A 192 -5.76 8.10 5.25
CA ILE A 192 -6.09 8.93 6.42
C ILE A 192 -5.82 8.16 7.71
N ARG A 193 -4.96 8.72 8.58
CA ARG A 193 -4.71 8.18 9.92
C ARG A 193 -5.91 8.46 10.84
N PRO A 194 -6.16 7.63 11.85
CA PRO A 194 -7.30 7.82 12.76
C PRO A 194 -7.38 9.23 13.34
N PHE A 195 -6.26 9.81 13.79
CA PHE A 195 -6.28 11.17 14.37
C PHE A 195 -6.64 12.26 13.35
N GLU A 196 -6.22 12.13 12.10
CA GLU A 196 -6.53 13.07 11.01
C GLU A 196 -8.02 13.01 10.68
N TYR A 197 -8.59 11.81 10.65
CA TYR A 197 -10.02 11.61 10.46
C TYR A 197 -10.84 12.31 11.55
N GLU A 198 -10.46 12.15 12.83
CA GLU A 198 -11.16 12.84 13.93
C GLU A 198 -11.05 14.36 13.83
N GLN A 199 -9.91 14.90 13.35
CA GLN A 199 -9.77 16.34 13.10
C GLN A 199 -10.69 16.82 11.98
N MET A 200 -10.81 16.05 10.89
CA MET A 200 -11.69 16.37 9.76
C MET A 200 -13.17 16.38 10.16
N LYS A 201 -13.60 15.53 11.10
CA LYS A 201 -15.00 15.49 11.58
C LYS A 201 -15.39 16.64 12.51
N ASN A 202 -14.40 17.28 13.14
CA ASN A 202 -14.63 18.35 14.12
C ASN A 202 -14.49 19.76 13.54
N ASN A 203 -14.26 19.88 12.22
CA ASN A 203 -14.20 21.13 11.47
C ASN A 203 -15.46 21.31 10.62
#